data_AF-A0A3N5FG84-F1
#
_entry.id   AF-A0A3N5FG84-F1
#
_cell.length_a   1.000
_cell.length_b   1.000
_cell.length_c   1.000
_cell.angle_alpha   90.00
_cell.angle_beta   90.00
_cell.angle_gamma   90.00
#
_symmetry.space_group_name_H-M   'P 1'
#
loop_
_entity.id
_entity.type
_entity.pdbx_description
1 polymer ?
#
loop_
_entity_poly.entity_id
_entity_poly.type
_entity_poly.pdbx_seq_one_letter_code
_entity_poly.pdbx_strand_id
1 'polypeptide(L)'
;MLFDTKAIQRLAERAETLLARVEGLLPRATEPDWDASIAFRWRRRPTAFGWQSWLQPVRHRSSISLDDLQNIDEPKRLIERNTRHFVQGLPANNVLLTGSRGTGKSSLIKACLNAHAAEGLRLIEVDKA
;
A
#
# COMPACT_ATOMS: atom_id res chain seq x y z
N MET A 1 -31.64 45.24 -19.49
CA MET A 1 -31.07 44.85 -18.19
C MET A 1 -29.61 44.52 -18.41
N LEU A 2 -28.70 45.47 -18.14
CA LEU A 2 -27.26 45.22 -18.19
C LEU A 2 -26.87 44.68 -16.82
N PHE A 3 -26.48 43.40 -16.75
CA PHE A 3 -25.90 42.84 -15.54
C PHE A 3 -24.66 43.67 -15.15
N ASP A 4 -24.52 44.05 -13.88
CA ASP A 4 -23.35 44.79 -13.38
C ASP A 4 -22.09 43.91 -13.53
N THR A 5 -21.36 44.12 -14.62
CA THR A 5 -20.16 43.37 -14.98
C THR A 5 -19.10 43.44 -13.88
N LYS A 6 -19.02 44.55 -13.13
CA LYS A 6 -18.07 44.70 -12.01
C LYS A 6 -18.47 43.87 -10.79
N ALA A 7 -19.77 43.69 -10.54
CA ALA A 7 -20.25 42.79 -9.50
C ALA A 7 -19.96 41.32 -9.86
N ILE A 8 -20.18 40.93 -11.11
CA ILE A 8 -19.88 39.58 -11.60
C ILE A 8 -18.38 39.28 -11.49
N GLN A 9 -17.51 40.22 -11.90
CA GLN A 9 -16.07 40.04 -11.83
C GLN A 9 -15.56 39.85 -10.39
N ARG A 10 -16.04 40.66 -9.44
CA ARG A 10 -15.73 40.50 -8.01
C ARG A 10 -16.21 39.15 -7.45
N LEU A 11 -17.34 38.65 -7.92
CA LEU A 11 -17.84 37.33 -7.52
C LEU A 11 -16.94 36.22 -8.06
N ALA A 12 -16.52 36.30 -9.33
CA ALA A 12 -15.63 35.34 -9.95
C ALA A 12 -14.27 35.27 -9.23
N GLU A 13 -13.65 36.42 -8.95
CA GLU A 13 -12.38 36.50 -8.21
C GLU A 13 -12.49 35.89 -6.80
N ARG A 14 -13.61 36.13 -6.10
CA ARG A 14 -13.88 35.52 -4.79
C ARG A 14 -14.13 34.02 -4.89
N ALA A 15 -14.80 33.56 -5.94
CA ALA A 15 -15.06 32.15 -6.20
C ALA A 15 -13.75 31.41 -6.51
N GLU A 16 -12.88 31.96 -7.34
CA GLU A 16 -11.54 31.41 -7.62
C GLU A 16 -10.70 31.34 -6.34
N THR A 17 -10.70 32.39 -5.52
CA THR A 17 -10.01 32.39 -4.23
C THR A 17 -10.54 31.30 -3.29
N LEU A 18 -11.85 31.06 -3.28
CA LEU A 18 -12.46 29.97 -2.50
C LEU A 18 -12.09 28.59 -3.05
N LEU A 19 -12.16 28.42 -4.38
CA LEU A 19 -11.80 27.17 -5.05
C LEU A 19 -10.35 26.79 -4.76
N ALA A 20 -9.41 27.73 -4.87
CA ALA A 20 -8.00 27.49 -4.56
C ALA A 20 -7.79 27.01 -3.10
N ARG A 21 -8.57 27.55 -2.15
CA ARG A 21 -8.51 27.10 -0.75
C ARG A 21 -9.10 25.70 -0.58
N VAL A 22 -10.21 25.39 -1.25
CA VAL A 22 -10.86 24.08 -1.21
C VAL A 22 -9.97 23.00 -1.86
N GLU A 23 -9.33 23.30 -2.98
CA GLU A 23 -8.38 22.40 -3.65
C GLU A 23 -7.19 22.01 -2.77
N GLY A 24 -6.75 22.90 -1.88
CA GLY A 24 -5.73 22.60 -0.88
C GLY A 24 -6.19 21.62 0.20
N LEU A 25 -7.51 21.47 0.40
CA LEU A 25 -8.10 20.57 1.39
C LEU A 25 -8.47 19.19 0.80
N LEU A 26 -8.50 19.07 -0.53
CA LEU A 26 -8.78 17.81 -1.19
C LEU A 26 -7.64 16.81 -0.95
N PRO A 27 -7.95 15.53 -0.65
CA PRO A 27 -6.93 14.51 -0.51
C PRO A 27 -6.17 14.34 -1.83
N ARG A 28 -4.84 14.46 -1.80
CA ARG A 28 -3.97 14.27 -2.96
C ARG A 28 -3.33 12.90 -2.89
N ALA A 29 -3.49 12.10 -3.94
CA ALA A 29 -2.71 10.88 -4.06
C ALA A 29 -1.23 11.25 -4.24
N THR A 30 -0.39 10.89 -3.27
CA THR A 30 1.07 11.00 -3.41
C THR A 30 1.59 9.68 -3.93
N GLU A 31 2.45 9.73 -4.95
CA GLU A 31 3.13 8.54 -5.44
C GLU A 31 4.06 7.98 -4.35
N PRO A 32 4.00 6.67 -4.06
CA PRO A 32 4.92 6.05 -3.11
C PRO A 32 6.37 6.13 -3.61
N ASP A 33 7.29 6.49 -2.71
CA ASP A 33 8.71 6.25 -2.91
C ASP A 33 8.96 4.74 -2.78
N TRP A 34 9.04 4.07 -3.94
CA TRP A 34 9.29 2.63 -4.01
C TRP A 34 10.73 2.28 -3.61
N ASP A 35 11.69 3.21 -3.61
CA ASP A 35 13.07 2.91 -3.21
C ASP A 35 13.25 3.01 -1.69
N ALA A 36 12.32 3.65 -0.98
CA ALA A 36 12.35 3.76 0.47
C ALA A 36 12.27 2.42 1.22
N SER A 37 11.65 1.38 0.63
CA SER A 37 11.56 0.03 1.21
C SER A 37 11.06 -0.99 0.20
N ILE A 38 11.21 -2.28 0.52
CA ILE A 38 10.51 -3.38 -0.19
C ILE A 38 9.16 -3.73 0.47
N ALA A 39 8.89 -3.19 1.66
CA ALA A 39 7.69 -3.46 2.44
C ALA A 39 7.00 -2.16 2.85
N PHE A 40 5.68 -2.11 2.69
CA PHE A 40 4.86 -0.93 2.96
C PHE A 40 3.61 -1.31 3.74
N ARG A 41 3.09 -0.36 4.51
CA ARG A 41 1.75 -0.43 5.10
C ARG A 41 0.85 0.55 4.39
N TRP A 42 -0.29 0.08 3.90
CA TRP A 42 -1.35 0.95 3.44
C TRP A 42 -1.98 1.66 4.63
N ARG A 43 -1.87 2.99 4.66
CA ARG A 43 -2.51 3.84 5.66
C ARG A 43 -3.60 4.66 4.99
N ARG A 44 -4.67 4.89 5.75
CA ARG A 44 -5.73 5.83 5.40
C ARG A 44 -6.07 6.68 6.62
N ARG A 45 -6.38 7.95 6.41
CA ARG A 45 -6.93 8.85 7.42
C ARG A 45 -8.19 9.53 6.88
N PRO A 46 -9.23 9.71 7.69
CA PRO A 46 -10.37 10.52 7.29
C PRO A 46 -9.96 11.98 7.14
N THR A 47 -10.64 12.68 6.23
CA THR A 47 -10.49 14.12 5.95
C THR A 47 -11.86 14.74 5.77
N ALA A 48 -11.96 16.07 5.79
CA ALA A 48 -13.23 16.77 5.58
C ALA A 48 -13.90 16.45 4.22
N PHE A 49 -13.12 16.02 3.23
CA PHE A 49 -13.56 15.76 1.86
C PHE A 49 -13.35 14.31 1.41
N GLY A 50 -13.26 13.35 2.35
CA GLY A 50 -13.11 11.93 2.05
C GLY A 50 -11.95 11.28 2.79
N TRP A 51 -11.15 10.46 2.10
CA TRP A 51 -10.03 9.73 2.70
C TRP A 51 -8.72 10.12 2.03
N GLN A 52 -7.72 10.41 2.86
CA GLN A 52 -6.33 10.50 2.40
C GLN A 52 -5.66 9.16 2.68
N SER A 53 -5.10 8.54 1.65
CA SER A 53 -4.31 7.31 1.78
C SER A 53 -2.87 7.50 1.32
N TRP A 54 -1.98 6.65 1.83
CA TRP A 54 -0.57 6.62 1.45
C TRP A 54 0.06 5.26 1.80
N LEU A 55 1.15 4.91 1.11
CA LEU A 55 2.00 3.80 1.50
C LEU A 55 3.08 4.28 2.47
N GLN A 56 3.04 3.77 3.70
CA GLN A 56 4.05 4.03 4.71
C GLN A 56 5.16 2.97 4.62
N PRO A 57 6.43 3.34 4.35
CA PRO A 57 7.52 2.37 4.28
C PRO A 57 7.76 1.71 5.64
N VAL A 58 7.95 0.39 5.62
CA VAL A 58 8.33 -0.39 6.81
C VAL A 58 9.85 -0.33 6.95
N ARG A 59 10.32 0.44 7.94
CA ARG A 59 11.76 0.64 8.22
C ARG A 59 12.40 -0.58 8.89
N HIS A 60 11.72 -1.18 9.86
CA HIS A 60 12.20 -2.34 10.61
C HIS A 60 11.52 -3.60 10.09
N ARG A 61 12.28 -4.39 9.33
CA ARG A 61 11.81 -5.65 8.75
C ARG A 61 12.30 -6.81 9.62
N SER A 62 11.54 -7.90 9.64
CA SER A 62 12.00 -9.16 10.22
C SER A 62 13.04 -9.77 9.29
N SER A 63 14.17 -10.21 9.82
CA SER A 63 15.23 -10.91 9.09
C SER A 63 14.97 -12.41 8.92
N ILE A 64 13.73 -12.87 9.15
CA ILE A 64 13.38 -14.28 9.10
C ILE A 64 13.61 -14.85 7.69
N SER A 65 14.27 -16.00 7.62
CA SER A 65 14.49 -16.77 6.40
C SER A 65 13.47 -17.91 6.29
N LEU A 66 13.42 -18.56 5.12
CA LEU A 66 12.61 -19.76 4.93
C LEU A 66 13.12 -20.93 5.78
N ASP A 67 14.42 -20.97 6.07
CA ASP A 67 15.04 -22.03 6.86
C ASP A 67 14.75 -21.89 8.36
N ASP A 68 14.42 -20.68 8.84
CA ASP A 68 13.98 -20.47 10.22
C ASP A 68 12.58 -21.07 10.49
N LEU A 69 11.83 -21.42 9.43
CA LEU A 69 10.48 -21.96 9.51
C LEU A 69 10.50 -23.49 9.53
N GLN A 70 10.37 -24.03 10.73
CA GLN A 70 10.42 -25.46 11.02
C GLN A 70 9.02 -26.09 11.07
N ASN A 71 8.93 -27.39 10.76
CA ASN A 71 7.70 -28.20 10.82
C ASN A 71 6.55 -27.74 9.90
N ILE A 72 6.84 -26.96 8.85
CA ILE A 72 5.85 -26.48 7.87
C ILE A 72 6.32 -26.66 6.43
N ASP A 73 7.12 -27.70 6.16
CA ASP A 73 7.85 -27.84 4.88
C ASP A 73 6.95 -27.90 3.65
N GLU A 74 5.81 -28.59 3.73
CA GLU A 74 4.88 -28.66 2.62
C GLU A 74 4.20 -27.31 2.31
N PRO A 75 3.54 -26.62 3.28
CA PRO A 75 3.04 -25.27 3.05
C PRO A 75 4.13 -24.30 2.59
N LYS A 76 5.32 -24.35 3.22
CA LYS A 76 6.48 -23.51 2.87
C LYS A 76 6.85 -23.67 1.40
N ARG A 77 7.01 -24.91 0.93
CA ARG A 77 7.35 -25.23 -0.47
C ARG A 77 6.27 -24.76 -1.45
N LEU A 78 4.99 -24.93 -1.12
CA LEU A 78 3.88 -24.51 -1.99
C LEU A 78 3.83 -22.98 -2.15
N ILE A 79 3.99 -22.25 -1.04
CA ILE A 79 3.97 -20.79 -1.04
C ILE A 79 5.22 -20.20 -1.69
N GLU A 80 6.41 -20.75 -1.41
CA GLU A 80 7.66 -20.32 -2.06
C GLU A 80 7.56 -20.50 -3.58
N ARG A 81 7.16 -21.69 -4.05
CA ARG A 81 6.99 -21.95 -5.50
C ARG A 81 6.01 -20.97 -6.15
N ASN A 82 4.85 -20.74 -5.52
CA ASN A 82 3.85 -19.82 -6.03
C ASN A 82 4.37 -18.37 -6.08
N THR A 83 5.12 -17.96 -5.06
CA THR A 83 5.74 -16.63 -4.99
C THR A 83 6.84 -16.47 -6.04
N ARG A 84 7.69 -17.47 -6.22
CA ARG A 84 8.71 -17.48 -7.28
C ARG A 84 8.08 -17.38 -8.66
N HIS A 85 7.00 -18.11 -8.94
CA HIS A 85 6.27 -17.96 -10.19
C HIS A 85 5.74 -16.54 -10.39
N PHE A 86 5.12 -15.96 -9.35
CA PHE A 86 4.60 -14.59 -9.40
C PHE A 86 5.70 -13.58 -9.74
N VAL A 87 6.84 -13.69 -9.08
CA VAL A 87 8.01 -12.81 -9.29
C VAL A 87 8.60 -12.96 -10.70
N GLN A 88 8.57 -14.18 -11.25
CA GLN A 88 9.04 -14.48 -12.61
C GLN A 88 8.01 -14.14 -13.71
N GLY A 89 6.85 -13.58 -13.36
CA GLY A 89 5.77 -13.30 -14.32
C GLY A 89 5.05 -14.54 -14.86
N LEU A 90 5.21 -15.69 -14.19
CA LEU A 90 4.53 -16.94 -14.51
C LEU A 90 3.16 -17.00 -13.79
N PRO A 91 2.25 -17.90 -14.22
CA PRO A 91 0.98 -18.09 -13.52
C PRO A 91 1.18 -18.42 -12.03
N ALA A 92 0.54 -17.61 -11.19
CA ALA A 92 0.54 -17.72 -9.74
C ALA A 92 -0.87 -17.53 -9.18
N ASN A 93 -1.15 -18.18 -8.06
CA ASN A 93 -2.46 -18.18 -7.42
C ASN A 93 -2.54 -17.12 -6.32
N ASN A 94 -3.74 -16.59 -6.12
CA ASN A 94 -4.08 -15.91 -4.87
C ASN A 94 -4.11 -16.94 -3.74
N VAL A 95 -3.43 -16.65 -2.64
CA VAL A 95 -3.27 -17.58 -1.51
C VAL A 95 -4.07 -17.08 -0.30
N LEU A 96 -4.89 -17.96 0.26
CA LEU A 96 -5.48 -17.78 1.59
C LEU A 96 -4.71 -18.61 2.62
N LEU A 97 -3.99 -17.94 3.52
CA LEU A 97 -3.31 -18.60 4.64
C LEU A 97 -4.25 -18.72 5.83
N THR A 98 -4.59 -19.95 6.22
CA THR A 98 -5.49 -20.25 7.34
C THR A 98 -4.74 -20.84 8.55
N GLY A 99 -5.40 -20.85 9.71
CA GLY A 99 -4.84 -21.37 10.97
C GLY A 99 -4.84 -20.35 12.11
N SER A 100 -4.61 -20.81 13.33
CA SER A 100 -4.68 -20.01 14.56
C SER A 100 -3.58 -18.93 14.66
N ARG A 101 -3.73 -17.98 15.59
CA ARG A 101 -2.68 -16.98 15.86
C ARG A 101 -1.40 -17.69 16.30
N GLY A 102 -0.25 -17.26 15.79
CA GLY A 102 1.05 -17.83 16.14
C GLY A 102 1.53 -18.99 15.25
N THR A 103 0.74 -19.46 14.27
CA THR A 103 1.14 -20.57 13.37
C THR A 103 2.11 -20.17 12.24
N GLY A 104 2.84 -19.06 12.37
CA GLY A 104 3.86 -18.67 11.40
C GLY A 104 3.38 -18.14 10.04
N LYS A 105 2.08 -17.92 9.80
CA LYS A 105 1.56 -17.39 8.52
C LYS A 105 2.25 -16.10 8.06
N SER A 106 2.28 -15.07 8.92
CA SER A 106 2.93 -13.80 8.60
C SER A 106 4.45 -13.96 8.51
N SER A 107 5.01 -14.90 9.26
CA SER A 107 6.44 -15.23 9.23
C SER A 107 6.83 -15.85 7.88
N LEU A 108 5.98 -16.74 7.33
CA LEU A 108 6.16 -17.33 6.00
C LEU A 108 6.14 -16.26 4.89
N ILE A 109 5.18 -15.35 4.91
CA ILE A 109 5.14 -14.25 3.93
C ILE A 109 6.38 -13.34 4.04
N LYS A 110 6.84 -13.04 5.25
CA LYS A 110 8.07 -12.24 5.47
C LYS A 110 9.33 -12.97 5.00
N ALA A 111 9.40 -14.28 5.21
CA ALA A 111 10.50 -15.11 4.71
C ALA A 111 10.53 -15.14 3.17
N CYS A 112 9.37 -15.32 2.52
CA CYS A 112 9.27 -15.25 1.06
C CYS A 112 9.66 -13.87 0.52
N LEU A 113 9.24 -12.79 1.19
CA LEU A 113 9.67 -11.44 0.85
C LEU A 113 11.20 -11.33 0.90
N ASN A 114 11.83 -11.78 1.98
CA ASN A 114 13.28 -11.70 2.13
C ASN A 114 14.02 -12.53 1.06
N ALA A 115 13.49 -13.70 0.69
CA ALA A 115 14.09 -14.57 -0.31
C ALA A 115 14.05 -13.97 -1.74
N HIS A 116 12.96 -13.27 -2.10
CA HIS A 116 12.73 -12.81 -3.48
C HIS A 116 12.73 -11.27 -3.64
N ALA A 117 13.10 -10.52 -2.60
CA ALA A 117 13.15 -9.06 -2.64
C ALA A 117 14.06 -8.53 -3.77
N ALA A 118 15.20 -9.19 -3.98
CA ALA A 118 16.18 -8.81 -5.01
C ALA A 118 15.63 -9.00 -6.44
N GLU A 119 14.63 -9.86 -6.60
CA GLU A 119 13.93 -10.10 -7.88
C GLU A 119 12.76 -9.12 -8.09
N GLY A 120 12.60 -8.13 -7.21
CA GLY A 120 11.56 -7.10 -7.32
C GLY A 120 10.29 -7.38 -6.52
N LEU A 121 10.25 -8.44 -5.71
CA LEU A 121 9.09 -8.71 -4.84
C LEU A 121 8.92 -7.61 -3.79
N ARG A 122 7.69 -7.10 -3.68
CA ARG A 122 7.29 -6.09 -2.69
C ARG A 122 6.12 -6.59 -1.86
N LEU A 123 6.06 -6.16 -0.60
CA LEU A 123 4.97 -6.48 0.32
C LEU A 123 4.18 -5.22 0.66
N ILE A 124 2.87 -5.28 0.52
CA ILE A 124 1.96 -4.23 1.00
C ILE A 124 1.00 -4.86 2.01
N GLU A 125 1.09 -4.42 3.26
CA GLU A 125 0.18 -4.80 4.33
C GLU A 125 -1.00 -3.83 4.35
N VAL A 126 -2.22 -4.36 4.26
CA VAL A 126 -3.46 -3.58 4.36
C VAL A 126 -4.12 -3.92 5.70
N ASP A 127 -4.26 -2.92 6.57
CA ASP A 127 -5.01 -3.09 7.82
C ASP A 127 -6.47 -3.42 7.52
N LYS A 128 -7.07 -4.28 8.35
CA LYS A 128 -8.46 -4.74 8.19
C LYS A 128 -9.48 -3.61 8.10
N ALA A 129 -9.19 -2.46 8.73
CA ALA A 129 -10.07 -1.31 8.95
C ALA A 129 -11.34 -1.64 9.73
#